data_AF-Q7TUM1-F1
#
_entry.id   AF-Q7TUM1-F1
#
_cell.length_a   1.000
_cell.length_b   1.000
_cell.length_c   1.000
_cell.angle_alpha   90.00
_cell.angle_beta   90.00
_cell.angle_gamma   90.00
#
_symmetry.space_group_name_H-M   'P 1'
#
loop_
_entity.id
_entity.type
_entity.pdbx_description
1 polymer ?
#
loop_
_entity_poly.entity_id
_entity_poly.type
_entity_poly.pdbx_seq_one_letter_code
_entity_poly.pdbx_strand_id
1 'polypeptide(L)'
;MTSCKTKLQSLSSAFYQSSLTKSAFTIGVAGTILGLSTAPAFADAMGLGWCVHNCGFGLEDKITAAHVHLRLHVKLQKQSLIQCMDKAYLIEHKRHGPAKIVSFLSKRFELPIAIFYVGMGNVFDKNSEGKPVMKAATKWLGKKGGYIKFDHSFVDTNTTKRVASKIAHALMHYSGFKHIKDIHHPLHPNTVPAQIEACILKGSPNNYNGFGNDKYNSKDVVGIGIDGDNNHFFAWYKDGTVTAGSSTRIHNYRSPYKYSIRNGYSSSNIVGMAIDGDINSSYAWFDNGIVTSGSTNDLSKHRAPYKYSLPKGYSPKDIVAMALDDDDNHVYAFYKNGMVSSGTTNDLDKFRKPYEYKLPPGYSPSDIVGIAIDGNNNKVFSFYRNNKVSQGTTANLYRDEALREVITGR
;
A
#
# COMPACT_ATOMS: atom_id res chain seq x y z
N MET A 1 14.55 35.36 -22.55
CA MET A 1 14.58 34.84 -21.16
C MET A 1 14.36 36.01 -20.20
N THR A 2 13.14 36.24 -19.72
CA THR A 2 12.79 36.83 -18.40
C THR A 2 11.32 37.25 -18.40
N SER A 3 10.48 36.48 -17.72
CA SER A 3 9.28 37.00 -17.06
C SER A 3 8.94 36.05 -15.91
N CYS A 4 9.86 35.88 -14.95
CA CYS A 4 9.37 35.83 -13.57
C CYS A 4 9.07 37.29 -13.23
N LYS A 5 7.85 37.75 -13.54
CA LYS A 5 7.40 39.05 -13.06
C LYS A 5 7.12 38.87 -11.57
N THR A 6 8.08 39.21 -10.72
CA THR A 6 7.76 39.62 -9.35
C THR A 6 7.01 40.94 -9.49
N LYS A 7 5.67 40.90 -9.51
CA LYS A 7 4.84 42.11 -9.57
C LYS A 7 4.70 42.65 -8.14
N LEU A 8 5.82 43.06 -7.55
CA LEU A 8 5.83 43.84 -6.32
C LEU A 8 5.57 45.32 -6.66
N GLN A 9 4.79 45.96 -5.78
CA GLN A 9 4.42 47.40 -5.73
C GLN A 9 3.12 47.79 -6.46
N SER A 10 1.99 47.72 -5.72
CA SER A 10 0.90 48.72 -5.75
C SER A 10 -0.32 48.38 -4.86
N LEU A 11 -0.34 47.29 -4.09
CA LEU A 11 -1.51 46.93 -3.26
C LEU A 11 -1.27 46.97 -1.73
N SER A 12 -0.32 47.79 -1.25
CA SER A 12 -0.08 47.93 0.20
C SER A 12 -0.96 48.98 0.91
N SER A 13 -1.97 49.57 0.26
CA SER A 13 -2.78 50.64 0.87
C SER A 13 -4.29 50.41 0.91
N ALA A 14 -4.83 49.31 0.37
CA ALA A 14 -6.30 49.14 0.27
C ALA A 14 -6.95 48.15 1.24
N PHE A 15 -6.19 47.44 2.09
CA PHE A 15 -6.77 46.39 2.96
C PHE A 15 -6.47 46.51 4.46
N TYR A 16 -5.88 47.62 4.93
CA TYR A 16 -5.58 47.81 6.36
C TYR A 16 -6.62 48.62 7.16
N GLN A 17 -7.80 48.89 6.59
CA GLN A 17 -8.92 49.46 7.33
C GLN A 17 -10.24 48.80 6.95
N SER A 18 -10.54 47.62 7.50
CA SER A 18 -11.89 47.32 8.00
C SER A 18 -11.91 46.01 8.79
N SER A 19 -12.72 45.99 9.84
CA SER A 19 -13.12 44.83 10.67
C SER A 19 -12.25 44.45 11.87
N LEU A 20 -12.23 45.34 12.87
CA LEU A 20 -12.45 44.91 14.25
C LEU A 20 -13.90 45.27 14.61
N THR A 21 -14.81 44.30 14.54
CA THR A 21 -16.02 44.27 15.38
C THR A 21 -16.57 42.85 15.38
N LYS A 22 -16.62 42.27 16.58
CA LYS A 22 -17.32 41.02 16.88
C LYS A 22 -18.83 41.27 16.80
N SER A 23 -19.57 40.39 16.12
CA SER A 23 -20.88 39.89 16.59
C SER A 23 -21.39 38.78 15.68
N ALA A 24 -22.07 37.82 16.31
CA ALA A 24 -22.68 36.65 15.71
C ALA A 24 -23.84 37.01 14.78
N PHE A 25 -23.94 36.34 13.63
CA PHE A 25 -25.19 36.23 12.88
C PHE A 25 -25.19 34.95 12.03
N THR A 26 -26.22 34.14 12.21
CA THR A 26 -26.54 32.93 11.44
C THR A 26 -27.44 33.32 10.26
N ILE A 27 -26.99 33.23 9.01
CA ILE A 27 -27.86 33.12 7.83
C ILE A 27 -27.12 32.29 6.75
N GLY A 28 -27.80 31.26 6.24
CA GLY A 28 -27.40 30.56 5.02
C GLY A 28 -27.75 31.38 3.77
N VAL A 29 -26.84 31.41 2.79
CA VAL A 29 -27.14 31.86 1.43
C VAL A 29 -26.44 30.95 0.43
N ALA A 30 -27.23 30.51 -0.54
CA ALA A 30 -26.88 29.74 -1.71
C ALA A 30 -25.81 30.41 -2.58
N GLY A 31 -25.15 29.57 -3.39
CA GLY A 31 -24.06 29.95 -4.25
C GLY A 31 -24.37 31.07 -5.23
N THR A 32 -23.33 31.85 -5.51
CA THR A 32 -22.83 32.24 -6.83
C THR A 32 -21.53 32.98 -6.58
N ILE A 33 -20.37 32.34 -6.79
CA ILE A 33 -19.09 33.06 -6.85
C ILE A 33 -18.80 33.34 -8.33
N LEU A 34 -19.01 34.60 -8.68
CA LEU A 34 -18.67 35.21 -9.96
C LEU A 34 -17.15 35.17 -10.20
N GLY A 35 -16.79 34.86 -11.44
CA GLY A 35 -15.42 34.90 -11.92
C GLY A 35 -14.92 36.33 -12.12
N LEU A 36 -13.89 36.69 -11.37
CA LEU A 36 -12.96 37.77 -11.70
C LEU A 36 -11.54 37.26 -11.43
N SER A 37 -10.67 37.39 -12.43
CA SER A 37 -9.28 36.92 -12.45
C SER A 37 -8.41 37.70 -11.44
N THR A 38 -8.36 37.22 -10.19
CA THR A 38 -7.46 37.72 -9.12
C THR A 38 -6.38 36.72 -8.73
N ALA A 39 -6.33 35.56 -9.41
CA ALA A 39 -5.44 34.45 -9.05
C ALA A 39 -3.93 34.81 -9.01
N PRO A 40 -3.38 35.64 -9.93
CA PRO A 40 -1.96 35.98 -9.89
C PRO A 40 -1.58 36.85 -8.68
N ALA A 41 -2.42 37.84 -8.35
CA ALA A 41 -2.16 38.76 -7.24
C ALA A 41 -2.24 38.07 -5.86
N PHE A 42 -3.13 37.08 -5.73
CA PHE A 42 -3.23 36.26 -4.53
C PHE A 42 -2.03 35.32 -4.35
N ALA A 43 -1.44 34.85 -5.44
CA ALA A 43 -0.27 33.98 -5.39
C ALA A 43 0.99 34.73 -4.91
N ASP A 44 1.26 35.92 -5.45
CA ASP A 44 2.38 36.77 -5.05
C ASP A 44 2.28 37.20 -3.58
N ALA A 45 1.07 37.53 -3.09
CA ALA A 45 0.83 37.89 -1.68
C ALA A 45 1.12 36.74 -0.69
N MET A 46 1.15 35.49 -1.15
CA MET A 46 1.42 34.30 -0.34
C MET A 46 2.90 33.90 -0.27
N GLY A 47 3.83 34.71 -0.82
CA GLY A 47 5.27 34.39 -0.84
C GLY A 47 5.57 33.10 -1.61
N LEU A 48 4.76 32.81 -2.62
CA LEU A 48 4.80 31.57 -3.38
C LEU A 48 5.93 31.62 -4.42
N GLY A 49 7.09 31.05 -4.11
CA GLY A 49 8.22 30.95 -5.05
C GLY A 49 7.98 29.95 -6.19
N TRP A 50 7.00 30.18 -7.08
CA TRP A 50 6.86 29.44 -8.33
C TRP A 50 6.76 30.39 -9.52
N CYS A 51 7.19 29.92 -10.71
CA CYS A 51 7.08 30.69 -11.94
C CYS A 51 6.47 29.82 -13.04
N VAL A 52 5.60 30.40 -13.85
CA VAL A 52 5.11 29.78 -15.09
C VAL A 52 5.88 30.38 -16.26
N HIS A 53 6.38 29.54 -17.16
CA HIS A 53 7.14 29.95 -18.32
C HIS A 53 6.50 29.42 -19.61
N ASN A 54 6.64 30.20 -20.68
CA ASN A 54 6.21 29.85 -22.04
C ASN A 54 4.71 29.47 -22.16
N CYS A 55 3.86 30.03 -21.32
CA CYS A 55 2.41 29.84 -21.43
C CYS A 55 1.79 30.91 -22.32
N GLY A 56 0.89 30.49 -23.22
CA GLY A 56 -0.03 31.42 -23.88
C GLY A 56 -0.95 32.09 -22.86
N PHE A 57 -1.49 33.25 -23.22
CA PHE A 57 -2.48 33.95 -22.40
C PHE A 57 -3.64 33.01 -22.03
N GLY A 58 -4.03 32.99 -20.74
CA GLY A 58 -5.09 32.13 -20.19
C GLY A 58 -4.63 30.78 -19.61
N LEU A 59 -3.56 30.17 -20.14
CA LEU A 59 -3.02 28.92 -19.57
C LEU A 59 -2.28 29.16 -18.25
N GLU A 60 -1.60 30.29 -18.14
CA GLU A 60 -0.95 30.71 -16.90
C GLU A 60 -1.96 30.80 -15.76
N ASP A 61 -3.10 31.46 -15.97
CA ASP A 61 -4.17 31.57 -14.98
C ASP A 61 -4.72 30.19 -14.57
N LYS A 62 -4.90 29.27 -15.54
CA LYS A 62 -5.39 27.93 -15.23
C LYS A 62 -4.37 27.10 -14.43
N ILE A 63 -3.08 27.18 -14.75
CA ILE A 63 -2.02 26.52 -13.98
C ILE A 63 -1.92 27.12 -12.57
N THR A 64 -2.00 28.45 -12.47
CA THR A 64 -2.05 29.19 -11.21
C THR A 64 -3.20 28.70 -10.33
N ALA A 65 -4.41 28.67 -10.89
CA ALA A 65 -5.60 28.20 -10.20
C ALA A 65 -5.45 26.72 -9.78
N ALA A 66 -4.85 25.88 -10.63
CA ALA A 66 -4.61 24.47 -10.32
C ALA A 66 -3.60 24.29 -9.17
N HIS A 67 -2.54 25.09 -9.16
CA HIS A 67 -1.55 25.11 -8.08
C HIS A 67 -2.20 25.55 -6.76
N VAL A 68 -2.97 26.64 -6.76
CA VAL A 68 -3.70 27.13 -5.59
C VAL A 68 -4.69 26.08 -5.09
N HIS A 69 -5.48 25.47 -5.99
CA HIS A 69 -6.44 24.41 -5.66
C HIS A 69 -5.77 23.23 -4.96
N LEU A 70 -4.62 22.79 -5.49
CA LEU A 70 -3.84 21.71 -4.89
C LEU A 70 -3.25 22.10 -3.53
N ARG A 71 -2.73 23.32 -3.39
CA ARG A 71 -2.19 23.82 -2.11
C ARG A 71 -3.27 23.86 -1.03
N LEU A 72 -4.48 24.30 -1.38
CA LEU A 72 -5.63 24.28 -0.47
C LEU A 72 -5.99 22.85 -0.05
N HIS A 73 -6.03 21.89 -0.99
CA HIS A 73 -6.23 20.48 -0.67
C HIS A 73 -5.18 19.96 0.32
N VAL A 74 -3.91 20.25 0.06
CA VAL A 74 -2.79 19.70 0.85
C VAL A 74 -2.67 20.37 2.22
N LYS A 75 -3.02 21.66 2.36
CA LYS A 75 -2.98 22.39 3.63
C LYS A 75 -4.27 22.28 4.44
N LEU A 76 -5.42 22.59 3.83
CA LEU A 76 -6.71 22.69 4.53
C LEU A 76 -7.45 21.35 4.55
N GLN A 77 -7.32 20.54 3.49
CA GLN A 77 -7.99 19.24 3.38
C GLN A 77 -7.03 18.06 3.54
N LYS A 78 -5.91 18.28 4.24
CA LYS A 78 -4.86 17.28 4.46
C LYS A 78 -5.43 15.97 5.00
N GLN A 79 -6.33 16.05 5.98
CA GLN A 79 -6.92 14.85 6.60
C GLN A 79 -7.82 14.08 5.63
N SER A 80 -8.61 14.77 4.80
CA SER A 80 -9.40 14.11 3.75
C SER A 80 -8.51 13.39 2.74
N LEU A 81 -7.38 14.00 2.37
CA LEU A 81 -6.41 13.36 1.47
C LEU A 81 -5.73 12.16 2.12
N ILE A 82 -5.36 12.25 3.40
CA ILE A 82 -4.83 11.11 4.18
C ILE A 82 -5.86 9.98 4.22
N GLN A 83 -7.13 10.27 4.52
CA GLN A 83 -8.21 9.27 4.55
C GLN A 83 -8.45 8.64 3.19
N CYS A 84 -8.38 9.40 2.10
CA CYS A 84 -8.49 8.84 0.75
C CYS A 84 -7.32 7.89 0.46
N MET A 85 -6.10 8.29 0.80
CA MET A 85 -4.91 7.44 0.64
C MET A 85 -4.90 6.23 1.58
N ASP A 86 -5.54 6.32 2.76
CA ASP A 86 -5.69 5.19 3.68
C ASP A 86 -6.64 4.11 3.13
N LYS A 87 -7.57 4.50 2.26
CA LYS A 87 -8.45 3.56 1.52
C LYS A 87 -7.80 2.99 0.26
N ALA A 88 -6.64 3.51 -0.14
CA ALA A 88 -5.99 3.13 -1.38
C ALA A 88 -5.18 1.84 -1.20
N TYR A 89 -5.29 0.92 -2.17
CA TYR A 89 -4.25 -0.09 -2.34
C TYR A 89 -3.01 0.58 -2.94
N LEU A 90 -1.89 0.54 -2.23
CA LEU A 90 -0.65 1.22 -2.62
C LEU A 90 0.44 0.21 -2.96
N ILE A 91 1.02 0.36 -4.15
CA ILE A 91 2.29 -0.28 -4.51
C ILE A 91 3.41 0.76 -4.57
N GLU A 92 4.65 0.30 -4.39
CA GLU A 92 5.87 1.12 -4.42
C GLU A 92 5.89 2.28 -3.40
N HIS A 93 5.23 2.10 -2.26
CA HIS A 93 5.13 3.13 -1.22
C HIS A 93 6.37 3.24 -0.31
N LYS A 94 7.41 2.43 -0.54
CA LYS A 94 8.68 2.43 0.24
C LYS A 94 8.46 2.32 1.75
N ARG A 95 7.47 1.52 2.18
CA ARG A 95 7.07 1.36 3.58
C ARG A 95 6.60 2.67 4.24
N HIS A 96 6.23 3.68 3.46
CA HIS A 96 5.63 4.91 3.98
C HIS A 96 4.12 4.76 4.05
N GLY A 97 3.54 5.08 5.21
CA GLY A 97 2.09 5.14 5.37
C GLY A 97 1.46 6.39 4.71
N PRO A 98 0.12 6.43 4.58
CA PRO A 98 -0.62 7.51 3.93
C PRO A 98 -0.26 8.91 4.42
N ALA A 99 -0.18 9.13 5.74
CA ALA A 99 0.18 10.41 6.33
C ALA A 99 1.58 10.88 5.91
N LYS A 100 2.55 9.95 5.84
CA LYS A 100 3.92 10.25 5.41
C LYS A 100 3.96 10.55 3.92
N ILE A 101 3.23 9.80 3.10
CA ILE A 101 3.08 10.04 1.65
C ILE A 101 2.53 11.44 1.39
N VAL A 102 1.42 11.81 2.05
CA VAL A 102 0.83 13.16 1.94
C VAL A 102 1.77 14.24 2.46
N SER A 103 2.59 13.95 3.48
CA SER A 103 3.61 14.88 3.97
C SER A 103 4.70 15.16 2.93
N PHE A 104 5.08 14.18 2.09
CA PHE A 104 6.03 14.44 1.00
C PHE A 104 5.44 15.43 0.00
N LEU A 105 4.17 15.25 -0.38
CA LEU A 105 3.47 16.20 -1.24
C LEU A 105 3.44 17.60 -0.60
N SER A 106 3.12 17.69 0.70
CA SER A 106 3.09 18.95 1.46
C SER A 106 4.45 19.67 1.45
N LYS A 107 5.52 18.96 1.77
CA LYS A 107 6.89 19.52 1.79
C LYS A 107 7.31 20.03 0.43
N ARG A 108 6.83 19.43 -0.67
CA ARG A 108 7.14 19.92 -2.02
C ARG A 108 6.50 21.28 -2.34
N PHE A 109 5.41 21.66 -1.66
CA PHE A 109 4.81 23.00 -1.79
C PHE A 109 5.53 24.09 -1.00
N GLU A 110 6.41 23.71 -0.08
CA GLU A 110 7.22 24.65 0.71
C GLU A 110 8.53 24.98 0.02
N LEU A 111 8.92 24.19 -0.99
CA LEU A 111 10.10 24.46 -1.79
C LEU A 111 9.76 25.44 -2.93
N PRO A 112 10.65 26.39 -3.27
CA PRO A 112 10.46 27.37 -4.33
C PRO A 112 10.59 26.76 -5.75
N ILE A 113 10.03 25.57 -5.95
CA ILE A 113 10.40 24.67 -7.03
C ILE A 113 9.15 24.12 -7.70
N ALA A 114 8.52 24.96 -8.51
CA ALA A 114 7.76 24.48 -9.65
C ALA A 114 7.87 25.52 -10.76
N ILE A 115 8.81 25.31 -11.68
CA ILE A 115 8.75 25.99 -12.96
C ILE A 115 7.86 25.16 -13.87
N PHE A 116 6.73 25.75 -14.27
CA PHE A 116 5.80 25.13 -15.20
C PHE A 116 6.15 25.56 -16.62
N TYR A 117 6.47 24.59 -17.47
CA TYR A 117 6.65 24.85 -18.89
C TYR A 117 5.44 24.33 -19.65
N VAL A 118 4.79 25.20 -20.41
CA VAL A 118 3.88 24.77 -21.47
C VAL A 118 4.62 24.90 -22.78
N GLY A 119 4.76 23.79 -23.50
CA GLY A 119 5.36 23.80 -24.83
C GLY A 119 4.29 23.58 -25.90
N MET A 120 4.41 24.27 -27.03
CA MET A 120 3.63 23.97 -28.24
C MET A 120 4.14 22.73 -29.01
N GLY A 121 5.18 22.06 -28.51
CA GLY A 121 5.68 20.81 -29.06
C GLY A 121 5.07 19.62 -28.33
N ASN A 122 4.36 18.79 -29.08
CA ASN A 122 3.76 17.54 -28.60
C ASN A 122 4.75 16.76 -27.72
N VAL A 123 4.38 16.54 -26.46
CA VAL A 123 5.10 15.59 -25.60
C VAL A 123 4.58 14.20 -25.97
N PHE A 124 5.24 13.56 -26.92
CA PHE A 124 4.92 12.20 -27.32
C PHE A 124 5.60 11.19 -26.39
N ASP A 125 4.83 10.24 -25.86
CA ASP A 125 5.35 8.90 -25.56
C ASP A 125 5.03 7.98 -26.73
N LYS A 126 5.72 6.85 -26.83
CA LYS A 126 5.26 5.77 -27.70
C LYS A 126 4.35 4.84 -26.89
N ASN A 127 3.18 4.48 -27.40
CA ASN A 127 2.42 3.35 -26.83
C ASN A 127 3.16 2.03 -27.10
N SER A 128 2.58 0.91 -26.64
CA SER A 128 3.09 -0.44 -26.90
C SER A 128 3.25 -0.78 -28.39
N GLU A 129 2.56 -0.08 -29.28
CA GLU A 129 2.66 -0.21 -30.75
C GLU A 129 3.69 0.74 -31.38
N GLY A 130 4.44 1.50 -30.57
CA GLY A 130 5.40 2.49 -31.07
C GLY A 130 4.76 3.80 -31.55
N LYS A 131 3.44 3.96 -31.44
CA LYS A 131 2.70 5.15 -31.91
C LYS A 131 2.78 6.28 -30.89
N PRO A 132 2.95 7.54 -31.35
CA PRO A 132 2.96 8.70 -30.49
C PRO A 132 1.61 8.88 -29.76
N VAL A 133 1.63 8.94 -28.44
CA VAL A 133 0.49 9.29 -27.58
C VAL A 133 0.84 10.56 -26.80
N MET A 134 -0.09 11.51 -26.77
CA MET A 134 0.09 12.74 -26.01
C MET A 134 0.16 12.46 -24.51
N LYS A 135 1.27 12.84 -23.86
CA LYS A 135 1.37 12.85 -22.40
C LYS A 135 0.76 14.13 -21.84
N ALA A 136 -0.18 13.98 -20.91
CA ALA A 136 -0.77 15.09 -20.17
C ALA A 136 0.26 15.99 -19.46
N ALA A 137 1.30 15.39 -18.90
CA ALA A 137 2.43 16.08 -18.29
C ALA A 137 3.67 15.17 -18.33
N THR A 138 4.85 15.75 -18.52
CA THR A 138 6.12 15.05 -18.34
C THR A 138 6.93 15.69 -17.22
N LYS A 139 7.56 14.85 -16.43
CA LYS A 139 8.61 15.26 -15.52
C LYS A 139 9.88 15.50 -16.33
N TRP A 140 10.55 16.63 -16.08
CA TRP A 140 11.92 16.83 -16.53
C TRP A 140 12.79 17.14 -15.31
N LEU A 141 13.68 16.20 -14.95
CA LEU A 141 14.61 16.35 -13.85
C LEU A 141 15.88 17.05 -14.34
N GLY A 142 15.94 18.37 -14.16
CA GLY A 142 17.22 19.09 -14.18
C GLY A 142 17.98 18.90 -12.86
N LYS A 143 19.32 19.00 -12.89
CA LYS A 143 20.20 18.83 -11.71
C LYS A 143 20.02 19.88 -10.59
N LYS A 144 19.31 20.99 -10.82
CA LYS A 144 19.25 22.15 -9.89
C LYS A 144 17.83 22.70 -9.62
N GLY A 145 16.77 22.04 -10.09
CA GLY A 145 15.40 22.51 -9.92
C GLY A 145 14.41 21.56 -10.58
N GLY A 146 13.24 21.39 -9.95
CA GLY A 146 12.15 20.59 -10.46
C GLY A 146 11.26 21.38 -11.42
N TYR A 147 11.17 20.89 -12.65
CA TYR A 147 10.33 21.42 -13.71
C TYR A 147 9.19 20.45 -13.99
N ILE A 148 7.96 20.97 -14.07
CA ILE A 148 6.81 20.19 -14.53
C ILE A 148 6.44 20.73 -15.90
N LYS A 149 6.63 19.92 -16.94
CA LYS A 149 6.22 20.28 -18.29
C LYS A 149 4.80 19.78 -18.52
N PHE A 150 3.92 20.69 -18.91
CA PHE A 150 2.58 20.37 -19.34
C PHE A 150 2.47 20.46 -20.87
N ASP A 151 1.63 19.59 -21.42
CA ASP A 151 1.16 19.76 -22.78
C ASP A 151 0.14 20.91 -22.84
N HIS A 152 0.27 21.78 -23.85
CA HIS A 152 -0.60 22.94 -24.00
C HIS A 152 -2.06 22.53 -24.13
N SER A 153 -2.36 21.57 -25.01
CA SER A 153 -3.71 21.10 -25.26
C SER A 153 -4.30 20.45 -24.01
N PHE A 154 -3.49 19.75 -23.21
CA PHE A 154 -3.95 19.18 -21.95
C PHE A 154 -4.44 20.26 -20.98
N VAL A 155 -3.64 21.31 -20.73
CA VAL A 155 -4.03 22.38 -19.81
C VAL A 155 -5.27 23.10 -20.35
N ASP A 156 -5.29 23.41 -21.65
CA ASP A 156 -6.39 24.13 -22.29
C ASP A 156 -7.72 23.39 -22.19
N THR A 157 -7.73 22.09 -22.51
CA THR A 157 -8.96 21.30 -22.62
C THR A 157 -9.46 20.72 -21.29
N ASN A 158 -8.66 20.74 -20.23
CA ASN A 158 -9.01 20.11 -18.94
C ASN A 158 -9.41 21.13 -17.86
N THR A 159 -10.13 20.63 -16.85
CA THR A 159 -10.52 21.43 -15.69
C THR A 159 -9.31 21.74 -14.79
N THR A 160 -9.40 22.83 -14.02
CA THR A 160 -8.42 23.20 -13.00
C THR A 160 -8.12 22.04 -12.03
N LYS A 161 -9.16 21.30 -11.62
CA LYS A 161 -9.03 20.13 -10.74
C LYS A 161 -8.21 19.00 -11.38
N ARG A 162 -8.42 18.75 -12.67
CA ARG A 162 -7.69 17.73 -13.44
C ARG A 162 -6.22 18.13 -13.63
N VAL A 163 -5.94 19.39 -13.95
CA VAL A 163 -4.57 19.92 -14.01
C VAL A 163 -3.91 19.80 -12.63
N ALA A 164 -4.59 20.18 -11.55
CA ALA A 164 -4.11 20.06 -10.17
C ALA A 164 -3.72 18.61 -9.82
N SER A 165 -4.55 17.62 -10.16
CA SER A 165 -4.23 16.21 -9.90
C SER A 165 -2.95 15.75 -10.61
N LYS A 166 -2.67 16.27 -11.82
CA LYS A 166 -1.45 15.95 -12.57
C LYS A 166 -0.21 16.65 -12.01
N ILE A 167 -0.35 17.86 -11.48
CA ILE A 167 0.72 18.50 -10.70
C ILE A 167 1.10 17.60 -9.53
N ALA A 168 0.12 17.14 -8.75
CA ALA A 168 0.38 16.28 -7.59
C ALA A 168 1.07 14.96 -7.97
N HIS A 169 0.59 14.32 -9.03
CA HIS A 169 1.23 13.13 -9.60
C HIS A 169 2.72 13.36 -9.89
N ALA A 170 3.04 14.44 -10.61
CA ALA A 170 4.42 14.79 -10.94
C ALA A 170 5.27 15.06 -9.68
N LEU A 171 4.71 15.73 -8.67
CA LEU A 171 5.37 15.98 -7.39
C LEU A 171 5.65 14.68 -6.60
N MET A 172 4.81 13.65 -6.74
CA MET A 172 5.11 12.34 -6.16
C MET A 172 6.33 11.70 -6.82
N HIS A 173 6.49 11.84 -8.14
CA HIS A 173 7.73 11.45 -8.79
C HIS A 173 8.94 12.24 -8.30
N TYR A 174 8.80 13.52 -7.96
CA TYR A 174 9.87 14.29 -7.32
C TYR A 174 10.24 13.78 -5.94
N SER A 175 9.29 13.19 -5.23
CA SER A 175 9.51 12.54 -3.94
C SER A 175 10.08 11.12 -4.08
N GLY A 176 10.46 10.73 -5.30
CA GLY A 176 11.15 9.49 -5.60
C GLY A 176 10.23 8.28 -5.74
N PHE A 177 8.91 8.47 -5.78
CA PHE A 177 7.95 7.42 -6.09
C PHE A 177 7.92 7.17 -7.61
N LYS A 178 7.80 5.91 -8.02
CA LYS A 178 7.81 5.52 -9.43
C LYS A 178 6.53 4.77 -9.76
N HIS A 179 6.30 4.61 -11.05
CA HIS A 179 5.36 3.62 -11.55
C HIS A 179 6.06 2.29 -11.76
N ILE A 180 5.29 1.21 -11.83
CA ILE A 180 5.73 -0.01 -12.50
C ILE A 180 6.14 0.35 -13.93
N LYS A 181 7.23 -0.26 -14.43
CA LYS A 181 7.81 0.02 -15.75
C LYS A 181 6.80 -0.17 -16.89
N ASP A 182 5.96 -1.18 -16.80
CA ASP A 182 4.88 -1.43 -17.76
C ASP A 182 3.63 -0.62 -17.38
N ILE A 183 3.22 0.29 -18.28
CA ILE A 183 2.03 1.12 -18.11
C ILE A 183 0.72 0.32 -18.25
N HIS A 184 0.77 -0.84 -18.92
CA HIS A 184 -0.37 -1.74 -19.08
C HIS A 184 -0.49 -2.74 -17.93
N HIS A 185 0.46 -2.72 -16.98
CA HIS A 185 0.39 -3.57 -15.81
C HIS A 185 -0.90 -3.27 -15.01
N PRO A 186 -1.68 -4.29 -14.59
CA PRO A 186 -2.96 -4.07 -13.91
C PRO A 186 -2.85 -3.20 -12.65
N LEU A 187 -1.72 -3.25 -11.95
CA LEU A 187 -1.43 -2.44 -10.76
C LEU A 187 -0.88 -1.04 -11.04
N HIS A 188 -0.68 -0.63 -12.29
CA HIS A 188 -0.22 0.73 -12.59
C HIS A 188 -1.11 1.83 -11.97
N PRO A 189 -2.45 1.72 -11.96
CA PRO A 189 -3.33 2.68 -11.28
C PRO A 189 -3.17 2.72 -9.75
N ASN A 190 -2.54 1.72 -9.15
CA ASN A 190 -2.36 1.56 -7.70
C ASN A 190 -1.00 2.08 -7.19
N THR A 191 -0.18 2.67 -8.05
CA THR A 191 1.07 3.31 -7.63
C THR A 191 0.79 4.58 -6.84
N VAL A 192 1.73 4.98 -5.97
CA VAL A 192 1.58 6.21 -5.17
C VAL A 192 1.24 7.45 -6.03
N PRO A 193 1.92 7.74 -7.17
CA PRO A 193 1.56 8.88 -8.01
C PRO A 193 0.13 8.78 -8.59
N ALA A 194 -0.29 7.59 -9.03
CA ALA A 194 -1.62 7.38 -9.60
C ALA A 194 -2.74 7.48 -8.54
N GLN A 195 -2.49 6.98 -7.33
CA GLN A 195 -3.46 7.07 -6.23
C GLN A 195 -3.61 8.49 -5.70
N ILE A 196 -2.51 9.25 -5.55
CA ILE A 196 -2.57 10.67 -5.18
C ILE A 196 -3.35 11.48 -6.23
N GLU A 197 -3.12 11.21 -7.52
CA GLU A 197 -3.87 11.84 -8.61
C GLU A 197 -5.37 11.54 -8.49
N ALA A 198 -5.75 10.28 -8.29
CA ALA A 198 -7.14 9.87 -8.14
C ALA A 198 -7.81 10.52 -6.94
N CYS A 199 -7.14 10.53 -5.78
CA CYS A 199 -7.66 11.15 -4.57
C CYS A 199 -7.91 12.65 -4.73
N ILE A 200 -7.03 13.38 -5.42
CA ILE A 200 -7.24 14.81 -5.68
C ILE A 200 -8.34 15.05 -6.72
N LEU A 201 -8.38 14.23 -7.77
CA LEU A 201 -9.35 14.42 -8.86
C LEU A 201 -10.77 13.98 -8.48
N LYS A 202 -10.90 12.81 -7.86
CA LYS A 202 -12.17 12.13 -7.62
C LYS A 202 -12.61 12.20 -6.16
N GLY A 203 -11.69 12.47 -5.23
CA GLY A 203 -11.95 12.30 -3.79
C GLY A 203 -11.92 10.85 -3.33
N SER A 204 -11.61 9.91 -4.23
CA SER A 204 -11.55 8.47 -3.98
C SER A 204 -10.31 7.86 -4.67
N PRO A 205 -9.73 6.79 -4.11
CA PRO A 205 -8.62 6.11 -4.77
C PRO A 205 -9.09 5.39 -6.05
N ASN A 206 -8.13 5.01 -6.90
CA ASN A 206 -8.39 4.05 -7.96
C ASN A 206 -8.68 2.67 -7.36
N ASN A 207 -9.59 1.94 -7.99
CA ASN A 207 -9.88 0.54 -7.65
C ASN A 207 -8.62 -0.31 -7.78
N TYR A 208 -8.54 -1.36 -6.97
CA TYR A 208 -7.56 -2.41 -7.13
C TYR A 208 -7.93 -3.29 -8.33
N ASN A 209 -6.97 -3.47 -9.25
CA ASN A 209 -7.17 -4.29 -10.46
C ASN A 209 -6.18 -5.46 -10.53
N GLY A 210 -5.50 -5.80 -9.43
CA GLY A 210 -4.56 -6.92 -9.39
C GLY A 210 -5.24 -8.26 -9.12
N PHE A 211 -4.44 -9.28 -8.87
CA PHE A 211 -4.93 -10.60 -8.46
C PHE A 211 -5.45 -10.58 -7.02
N GLY A 212 -6.43 -11.42 -6.72
CA GLY A 212 -6.93 -11.62 -5.37
C GLY A 212 -7.63 -10.38 -4.79
N ASN A 213 -7.77 -10.36 -3.46
CA ASN A 213 -8.48 -9.30 -2.75
C ASN A 213 -7.58 -8.09 -2.45
N ASP A 214 -8.18 -6.90 -2.54
CA ASP A 214 -7.54 -5.62 -2.18
C ASP A 214 -7.45 -5.40 -0.66
N LYS A 215 -8.03 -6.32 0.11
CA LYS A 215 -8.09 -6.31 1.58
C LYS A 215 -7.84 -7.70 2.14
N TYR A 216 -7.19 -7.70 3.29
CA TYR A 216 -6.95 -8.88 4.08
C TYR A 216 -8.27 -9.31 4.69
N ASN A 217 -8.61 -10.57 4.45
CA ASN A 217 -9.74 -11.22 5.06
C ASN A 217 -9.24 -12.54 5.63
N SER A 218 -9.12 -12.61 6.95
CA SER A 218 -8.66 -13.81 7.64
C SER A 218 -9.51 -15.04 7.31
N LYS A 219 -10.77 -14.89 6.88
CA LYS A 219 -11.64 -16.01 6.49
C LYS A 219 -11.23 -16.68 5.17
N ASP A 220 -10.45 -15.99 4.35
CA ASP A 220 -9.98 -16.48 3.06
C ASP A 220 -8.58 -17.09 3.16
N VAL A 221 -7.90 -16.94 4.30
CA VAL A 221 -6.57 -17.49 4.54
C VAL A 221 -6.64 -19.01 4.71
N VAL A 222 -5.72 -19.72 4.05
CA VAL A 222 -5.51 -21.17 4.20
C VAL A 222 -4.21 -21.53 4.89
N GLY A 223 -3.27 -20.59 4.97
CA GLY A 223 -2.00 -20.77 5.64
C GLY A 223 -1.22 -19.46 5.74
N ILE A 224 -0.34 -19.40 6.72
CA ILE A 224 0.58 -18.27 6.93
C ILE A 224 1.96 -18.84 7.24
N GLY A 225 3.00 -18.21 6.73
CA GLY A 225 4.39 -18.51 7.05
C GLY A 225 5.18 -17.21 7.16
N ILE A 226 6.35 -17.27 7.79
CA ILE A 226 7.31 -16.18 7.80
C ILE A 226 8.63 -16.73 7.28
N ASP A 227 9.30 -15.94 6.45
CA ASP A 227 10.71 -16.12 6.12
C ASP A 227 11.52 -15.40 7.20
N GLY A 228 12.19 -16.16 8.08
CA GLY A 228 12.90 -15.62 9.25
C GLY A 228 14.03 -14.67 8.86
N ASP A 229 14.71 -14.91 7.73
CA ASP A 229 15.85 -14.12 7.26
C ASP A 229 15.48 -12.67 6.95
N ASN A 230 14.33 -12.47 6.33
CA ASN A 230 13.90 -11.15 5.87
C ASN A 230 12.63 -10.64 6.57
N ASN A 231 12.09 -11.41 7.52
CA ASN A 231 10.88 -11.11 8.29
C ASN A 231 9.65 -10.87 7.39
N HIS A 232 9.61 -11.46 6.19
CA HIS A 232 8.45 -11.36 5.32
C HIS A 232 7.42 -12.43 5.68
N PHE A 233 6.22 -11.96 6.00
CA PHE A 233 5.07 -12.80 6.24
C PHE A 233 4.38 -13.09 4.92
N PHE A 234 4.12 -14.37 4.67
CA PHE A 234 3.38 -14.84 3.52
C PHE A 234 2.02 -15.35 3.99
N ALA A 235 0.95 -14.95 3.30
CA ALA A 235 -0.40 -15.47 3.52
C ALA A 235 -0.93 -16.03 2.20
N TRP A 236 -1.38 -17.27 2.22
CA TRP A 236 -2.02 -17.94 1.10
C TRP A 236 -3.52 -17.92 1.29
N TYR A 237 -4.25 -17.71 0.19
CA TYR A 237 -5.70 -17.56 0.19
C TYR A 237 -6.40 -18.63 -0.63
N LYS A 238 -7.66 -18.89 -0.30
CA LYS A 238 -8.52 -19.89 -0.97
C LYS A 238 -8.64 -19.66 -2.47
N ASP A 239 -8.55 -18.41 -2.93
CA ASP A 239 -8.66 -18.00 -4.33
C ASP A 239 -7.42 -18.32 -5.18
N GLY A 240 -6.40 -18.96 -4.62
CA GLY A 240 -5.17 -19.31 -5.31
C GLY A 240 -4.16 -18.16 -5.39
N THR A 241 -4.33 -17.12 -4.57
CA THR A 241 -3.35 -16.04 -4.45
C THR A 241 -2.55 -16.11 -3.16
N VAL A 242 -1.39 -15.49 -3.17
CA VAL A 242 -0.49 -15.34 -2.03
C VAL A 242 0.02 -13.90 -1.96
N THR A 243 0.18 -13.39 -0.75
CA THR A 243 0.67 -12.04 -0.48
C THR A 243 1.89 -12.09 0.41
N ALA A 244 2.79 -11.12 0.29
CA ALA A 244 3.93 -11.00 1.18
C ALA A 244 4.02 -9.61 1.81
N GLY A 245 4.30 -9.55 3.10
CA GLY A 245 4.42 -8.30 3.83
C GLY A 245 4.94 -8.45 5.25
N SER A 246 4.38 -7.68 6.20
CA SER A 246 4.68 -7.81 7.63
C SER A 246 3.49 -8.34 8.41
N SER A 247 3.69 -8.71 9.68
CA SER A 247 2.65 -9.27 10.55
C SER A 247 1.37 -8.44 10.66
N THR A 248 1.47 -7.11 10.57
CA THR A 248 0.31 -6.21 10.57
C THR A 248 -0.03 -5.67 9.19
N ARG A 249 0.79 -5.92 8.16
CA ARG A 249 0.61 -5.38 6.79
C ARG A 249 0.99 -6.42 5.74
N ILE A 250 0.13 -7.39 5.53
CA ILE A 250 0.46 -8.64 4.82
C ILE A 250 0.70 -8.50 3.30
N HIS A 251 0.58 -7.29 2.75
CA HIS A 251 0.80 -6.96 1.31
C HIS A 251 1.89 -5.89 1.08
N ASN A 252 2.55 -5.39 2.14
CA ASN A 252 3.44 -4.22 2.02
C ASN A 252 4.80 -4.52 1.37
N TYR A 253 5.15 -5.80 1.17
CA TYR A 253 6.40 -6.20 0.54
C TYR A 253 6.18 -6.59 -0.92
N ARG A 254 5.17 -7.42 -1.19
CA ARG A 254 4.85 -7.91 -2.54
C ARG A 254 3.35 -7.88 -2.77
N SER A 255 2.95 -7.35 -3.93
CA SER A 255 1.58 -7.43 -4.42
C SER A 255 1.13 -8.89 -4.56
N PRO A 256 -0.17 -9.20 -4.42
CA PRO A 256 -0.69 -10.53 -4.63
C PRO A 256 -0.24 -11.15 -5.95
N TYR A 257 0.13 -12.42 -5.91
CA TYR A 257 0.47 -13.24 -7.07
C TYR A 257 -0.17 -14.62 -6.93
N LYS A 258 -0.30 -15.34 -8.05
CA LYS A 258 -0.88 -16.68 -8.03
C LYS A 258 0.11 -17.70 -7.47
N TYR A 259 -0.42 -18.69 -6.76
CA TYR A 259 0.31 -19.91 -6.42
C TYR A 259 -0.37 -21.13 -7.04
N SER A 260 0.41 -22.17 -7.33
CA SER A 260 -0.09 -23.46 -7.77
C SER A 260 0.03 -24.52 -6.68
N ILE A 261 -0.91 -25.46 -6.73
CA ILE A 261 -0.89 -26.70 -5.97
C ILE A 261 -0.84 -27.85 -6.99
N ARG A 262 -0.14 -28.93 -6.66
CA ARG A 262 -0.12 -30.14 -7.50
C ARG A 262 -1.53 -30.64 -7.82
N ASN A 263 -1.71 -31.14 -9.04
CA ASN A 263 -2.95 -31.78 -9.48
C ASN A 263 -3.41 -32.87 -8.50
N GLY A 264 -4.70 -32.85 -8.16
CA GLY A 264 -5.31 -33.76 -7.18
C GLY A 264 -5.39 -33.21 -5.75
N TYR A 265 -4.85 -32.01 -5.51
CA TYR A 265 -4.97 -31.29 -4.23
C TYR A 265 -5.66 -29.94 -4.42
N SER A 266 -6.33 -29.46 -3.38
CA SER A 266 -7.00 -28.15 -3.34
C SER A 266 -6.53 -27.33 -2.15
N SER A 267 -6.67 -26.00 -2.23
CA SER A 267 -6.42 -25.08 -1.12
C SER A 267 -7.30 -25.40 0.10
N SER A 268 -8.48 -25.98 -0.14
CA SER A 268 -9.40 -26.44 0.90
C SER A 268 -8.93 -27.66 1.68
N ASN A 269 -7.95 -28.42 1.15
CA ASN A 269 -7.38 -29.59 1.83
C ASN A 269 -6.17 -29.24 2.71
N ILE A 270 -5.69 -28.00 2.66
CA ILE A 270 -4.54 -27.56 3.45
C ILE A 270 -4.97 -27.43 4.92
N VAL A 271 -4.22 -28.07 5.81
CA VAL A 271 -4.39 -27.99 7.28
C VAL A 271 -3.28 -27.21 7.96
N GLY A 272 -2.19 -26.94 7.25
CA GLY A 272 -1.09 -26.13 7.73
C GLY A 272 -0.17 -25.71 6.59
N MET A 273 0.50 -24.58 6.76
CA MET A 273 1.57 -24.12 5.86
C MET A 273 2.68 -23.49 6.67
N ALA A 274 3.90 -23.53 6.15
CA ALA A 274 5.03 -22.87 6.75
C ALA A 274 6.07 -22.50 5.68
N ILE A 275 7.01 -21.64 6.05
CA ILE A 275 8.18 -21.32 5.26
C ILE A 275 9.41 -21.67 6.08
N ASP A 276 10.40 -22.15 5.37
CA ASP A 276 11.77 -22.31 5.79
C ASP A 276 12.59 -21.30 4.98
N GLY A 277 13.00 -20.21 5.63
CA GLY A 277 13.70 -19.08 5.02
C GLY A 277 15.07 -19.50 4.47
N ASP A 278 15.82 -20.23 5.30
CA ASP A 278 17.19 -20.70 5.03
C ASP A 278 17.32 -21.43 3.69
N ILE A 279 16.37 -22.33 3.39
CA ILE A 279 16.37 -23.08 2.12
C ILE A 279 15.27 -22.63 1.15
N ASN A 280 14.71 -21.43 1.36
CA ASN A 280 13.69 -20.80 0.51
C ASN A 280 12.52 -21.75 0.16
N SER A 281 12.09 -22.58 1.11
CA SER A 281 11.10 -23.64 0.88
C SER A 281 9.79 -23.34 1.60
N SER A 282 8.68 -23.56 0.90
CA SER A 282 7.33 -23.53 1.46
C SER A 282 6.80 -24.94 1.61
N TYR A 283 6.25 -25.24 2.78
CA TYR A 283 5.63 -26.52 3.10
C TYR A 283 4.12 -26.37 3.19
N ALA A 284 3.38 -27.36 2.67
CA ALA A 284 1.94 -27.44 2.80
C ALA A 284 1.55 -28.85 3.25
N TRP A 285 0.84 -28.93 4.38
CA TRP A 285 0.31 -30.18 4.94
C TRP A 285 -1.17 -30.29 4.59
N PHE A 286 -1.58 -31.49 4.17
CA PHE A 286 -2.92 -31.78 3.68
C PHE A 286 -3.68 -32.72 4.62
N ASP A 287 -5.01 -32.57 4.64
CA ASP A 287 -5.94 -33.36 5.46
C ASP A 287 -5.89 -34.89 5.25
N ASN A 288 -5.26 -35.35 4.16
CA ASN A 288 -5.05 -36.74 3.82
C ASN A 288 -3.72 -37.33 4.30
N GLY A 289 -2.96 -36.59 5.13
CA GLY A 289 -1.70 -37.07 5.70
C GLY A 289 -0.49 -36.92 4.77
N ILE A 290 -0.61 -36.10 3.72
CA ILE A 290 0.47 -35.79 2.78
C ILE A 290 1.02 -34.38 3.06
N VAL A 291 2.31 -34.20 2.84
CA VAL A 291 2.99 -32.91 2.81
C VAL A 291 3.70 -32.71 1.47
N THR A 292 3.71 -31.48 0.97
CA THR A 292 4.50 -31.06 -0.19
C THR A 292 5.50 -29.98 0.20
N SER A 293 6.58 -29.87 -0.58
CA SER A 293 7.60 -28.83 -0.44
C SER A 293 7.86 -28.17 -1.79
N GLY A 294 7.89 -26.84 -1.81
CA GLY A 294 8.07 -26.06 -3.01
C GLY A 294 8.44 -24.60 -2.74
N SER A 295 8.08 -23.70 -3.64
CA SER A 295 8.23 -22.26 -3.47
C SER A 295 6.89 -21.60 -3.14
N THR A 296 6.91 -20.33 -2.76
CA THR A 296 5.69 -19.59 -2.39
C THR A 296 4.65 -19.49 -3.50
N ASN A 297 5.07 -19.59 -4.78
CA ASN A 297 4.21 -19.62 -5.95
C ASN A 297 3.96 -21.02 -6.53
N ASP A 298 4.64 -22.06 -6.06
CA ASP A 298 4.44 -23.44 -6.50
C ASP A 298 4.77 -24.40 -5.35
N LEU A 299 3.73 -24.83 -4.64
CA LEU A 299 3.86 -25.58 -3.39
C LEU A 299 4.39 -27.01 -3.55
N SER A 300 4.73 -27.43 -4.78
CA SER A 300 5.25 -28.78 -5.07
C SER A 300 6.56 -28.78 -5.85
N LYS A 301 7.21 -27.61 -5.97
CA LYS A 301 8.39 -27.41 -6.81
C LYS A 301 9.65 -28.19 -6.38
N HIS A 302 9.87 -28.36 -5.08
CA HIS A 302 11.19 -28.78 -4.55
C HIS A 302 11.27 -30.27 -4.28
N ARG A 303 10.18 -30.89 -3.79
CA ARG A 303 10.19 -32.31 -3.41
C ARG A 303 8.88 -32.99 -3.79
N ALA A 304 8.99 -34.25 -4.19
CA ALA A 304 7.83 -35.12 -4.35
C ALA A 304 7.05 -35.23 -3.02
N PRO A 305 5.70 -35.32 -3.06
CA PRO A 305 4.88 -35.46 -1.86
C PRO A 305 5.27 -36.68 -1.03
N TYR A 306 5.21 -36.54 0.29
CA TYR A 306 5.50 -37.62 1.24
C TYR A 306 4.51 -37.61 2.39
N LYS A 307 4.42 -38.73 3.13
CA LYS A 307 3.51 -38.87 4.26
C LYS A 307 4.07 -38.17 5.50
N TYR A 308 3.18 -37.65 6.34
CA TYR A 308 3.52 -37.21 7.68
C TYR A 308 2.74 -37.99 8.76
N SER A 309 3.35 -38.17 9.93
CA SER A 309 2.73 -38.75 11.12
C SER A 309 2.35 -37.68 12.15
N LEU A 310 1.35 -38.00 12.96
CA LEU A 310 0.85 -37.20 14.06
C LEU A 310 1.07 -37.94 15.38
N PRO A 311 1.07 -37.21 16.52
CA PRO A 311 1.03 -37.85 17.83
C PRO A 311 -0.14 -38.84 17.94
N LYS A 312 0.07 -39.90 18.73
CA LYS A 312 -0.95 -40.94 18.94
C LYS A 312 -2.26 -40.31 19.41
N GLY A 313 -3.35 -40.64 18.71
CA GLY A 313 -4.70 -40.14 19.01
C GLY A 313 -5.09 -38.84 18.31
N TYR A 314 -4.18 -38.24 17.52
CA TYR A 314 -4.46 -37.07 16.70
C TYR A 314 -4.66 -37.44 15.23
N SER A 315 -5.47 -36.65 14.54
CA SER A 315 -5.75 -36.73 13.11
C SER A 315 -5.48 -35.39 12.42
N PRO A 316 -5.31 -35.35 11.09
CA PRO A 316 -5.15 -34.09 10.36
C PRO A 316 -6.28 -33.08 10.62
N LYS A 317 -7.49 -33.56 10.91
CA LYS A 317 -8.66 -32.71 11.22
C LYS A 317 -8.53 -32.00 12.56
N ASP A 318 -7.63 -32.41 13.43
CA ASP A 318 -7.40 -31.79 14.74
C ASP A 318 -6.47 -30.59 14.67
N ILE A 319 -5.75 -30.42 13.55
CA ILE A 319 -4.83 -29.31 13.32
C ILE A 319 -5.63 -28.02 13.07
N VAL A 320 -5.22 -26.92 13.71
CA VAL A 320 -5.74 -25.57 13.47
C VAL A 320 -4.72 -24.66 12.78
N ALA A 321 -3.43 -24.93 12.99
CA ALA A 321 -2.34 -24.25 12.32
C ALA A 321 -1.06 -25.10 12.45
N MET A 322 -0.13 -24.85 11.54
CA MET A 322 1.23 -25.36 11.64
C MET A 322 2.19 -24.21 11.38
N ALA A 323 3.38 -24.29 11.95
CA ALA A 323 4.47 -23.37 11.68
C ALA A 323 5.80 -24.13 11.71
N LEU A 324 6.80 -23.57 11.08
CA LEU A 324 8.16 -24.09 11.07
C LEU A 324 9.05 -23.00 11.66
N ASP A 325 9.92 -23.40 12.58
CA ASP A 325 11.04 -22.61 13.06
C ASP A 325 12.24 -22.96 12.16
N ASP A 326 12.72 -21.98 11.40
CA ASP A 326 13.72 -22.19 10.36
C ASP A 326 15.14 -22.41 10.94
N ASP A 327 15.43 -21.88 12.14
CA ASP A 327 16.73 -22.00 12.79
C ASP A 327 17.00 -23.43 13.27
N ASP A 328 16.03 -24.05 13.96
CA ASP A 328 16.16 -25.41 14.50
C ASP A 328 15.44 -26.49 13.65
N ASN A 329 14.81 -26.09 12.54
CA ASN A 329 14.03 -26.94 11.65
C ASN A 329 12.88 -27.70 12.36
N HIS A 330 12.37 -27.17 13.47
CA HIS A 330 11.24 -27.76 14.18
C HIS A 330 9.90 -27.32 13.58
N VAL A 331 9.06 -28.31 13.32
CA VAL A 331 7.67 -28.09 12.91
C VAL A 331 6.78 -28.17 14.13
N TYR A 332 6.01 -27.12 14.35
CA TYR A 332 5.02 -27.02 15.41
C TYR A 332 3.63 -27.20 14.84
N ALA A 333 2.88 -28.17 15.37
CA ALA A 333 1.49 -28.43 15.01
C ALA A 333 0.58 -28.07 16.17
N PHE A 334 -0.34 -27.14 15.94
CA PHE A 334 -1.30 -26.65 16.94
C PHE A 334 -2.65 -27.32 16.73
N TYR A 335 -3.27 -27.76 17.82
CA TYR A 335 -4.47 -28.58 17.80
C TYR A 335 -5.69 -27.88 18.42
N LYS A 336 -6.88 -28.35 18.01
CA LYS A 336 -8.20 -27.84 18.45
C LYS A 336 -8.45 -27.98 19.94
N ASN A 337 -7.77 -28.90 20.62
CA ASN A 337 -7.91 -29.16 22.05
C ASN A 337 -6.98 -28.29 22.92
N GLY A 338 -6.32 -27.27 22.35
CA GLY A 338 -5.40 -26.41 23.11
C GLY A 338 -4.00 -26.99 23.31
N MET A 339 -3.66 -28.06 22.59
CA MET A 339 -2.34 -28.68 22.63
C MET A 339 -1.50 -28.32 21.40
N VAL A 340 -0.18 -28.36 21.54
CA VAL A 340 0.81 -28.20 20.47
C VAL A 340 1.86 -29.29 20.60
N SER A 341 2.38 -29.80 19.48
CA SER A 341 3.55 -30.71 19.45
C SER A 341 4.67 -30.13 18.60
N SER A 342 5.87 -30.67 18.74
CA SER A 342 7.02 -30.31 17.91
C SER A 342 7.70 -31.54 17.31
N GLY A 343 8.09 -31.45 16.04
CA GLY A 343 8.67 -32.55 15.28
C GLY A 343 9.33 -32.12 13.98
N THR A 344 9.43 -33.02 13.01
CA THR A 344 9.91 -32.73 11.65
C THR A 344 8.75 -32.60 10.68
N THR A 345 9.02 -32.20 9.43
CA THR A 345 7.98 -32.07 8.39
C THR A 345 7.21 -33.36 8.10
N ASN A 346 7.77 -34.53 8.42
CA ASN A 346 7.13 -35.85 8.28
C ASN A 346 6.76 -36.53 9.60
N ASP A 347 7.12 -36.00 10.77
CA ASP A 347 6.83 -36.62 12.06
C ASP A 347 6.61 -35.55 13.14
N LEU A 348 5.35 -35.18 13.37
CA LEU A 348 4.96 -33.95 14.07
C LEU A 348 5.09 -33.97 15.60
N ASP A 349 5.55 -35.08 16.18
CA ASP A 349 5.82 -35.20 17.63
C ASP A 349 7.18 -35.81 17.96
N LYS A 350 8.10 -35.80 16.97
CA LYS A 350 9.44 -36.36 17.07
C LYS A 350 10.28 -35.72 18.18
N PHE A 351 10.18 -34.41 18.37
CA PHE A 351 11.01 -33.66 19.32
C PHE A 351 10.28 -33.38 20.63
N ARG A 352 8.97 -33.12 20.57
CA ARG A 352 8.16 -32.84 21.76
C ARG A 352 6.74 -33.37 21.59
N LYS A 353 6.35 -34.25 22.53
CA LYS A 353 4.97 -34.72 22.68
C LYS A 353 4.01 -33.56 23.00
N PRO A 354 2.70 -33.72 22.75
CA PRO A 354 1.72 -32.67 22.95
C PRO A 354 1.83 -32.00 24.34
N TYR A 355 1.85 -30.67 24.36
CA TYR A 355 1.82 -29.83 25.55
C TYR A 355 0.85 -28.65 25.37
N GLU A 356 0.40 -28.04 26.45
CA GLU A 356 -0.60 -26.97 26.40
C GLU A 356 -0.06 -25.66 25.81
N TYR A 357 -0.90 -24.94 25.05
CA TYR A 357 -0.67 -23.55 24.68
C TYR A 357 -1.79 -22.62 25.17
N LYS A 358 -1.44 -21.37 25.45
CA LYS A 358 -2.38 -20.33 25.89
C LYS A 358 -2.72 -19.37 24.76
N LEU A 359 -3.99 -18.96 24.74
CA LEU A 359 -4.55 -17.97 23.82
C LEU A 359 -4.92 -16.68 24.55
N PRO A 360 -5.00 -15.53 23.84
CA PRO A 360 -5.50 -14.30 24.43
C PRO A 360 -6.86 -14.53 25.13
N PRO A 361 -7.16 -13.80 26.22
CA PRO A 361 -8.46 -13.92 26.89
C PRO A 361 -9.63 -13.74 25.90
N GLY A 362 -10.58 -14.67 25.93
CA GLY A 362 -11.75 -14.67 25.05
C GLY A 362 -11.54 -15.31 23.67
N TYR A 363 -10.34 -15.85 23.39
CA TYR A 363 -10.05 -16.58 22.16
C TYR A 363 -10.06 -18.09 22.38
N SER A 364 -10.40 -18.82 21.32
CA SER A 364 -10.43 -20.27 21.25
C SER A 364 -9.54 -20.78 20.10
N PRO A 365 -9.14 -22.06 20.09
CA PRO A 365 -8.39 -22.64 18.98
C PRO A 365 -9.07 -22.47 17.62
N SER A 366 -10.40 -22.44 17.56
CA SER A 366 -11.15 -22.20 16.32
C SER A 366 -11.02 -20.79 15.76
N ASP A 367 -10.57 -19.82 16.57
CA ASP A 367 -10.34 -18.44 16.12
C ASP A 367 -9.04 -18.28 15.36
N ILE A 368 -8.12 -19.26 15.42
CA ILE A 368 -6.84 -19.23 14.70
C ILE A 368 -7.08 -19.48 13.20
N VAL A 369 -6.40 -18.71 12.35
CA VAL A 369 -6.36 -18.91 10.89
C VAL A 369 -4.96 -19.25 10.36
N GLY A 370 -3.93 -19.02 11.18
CA GLY A 370 -2.55 -19.32 10.84
C GLY A 370 -1.62 -18.93 11.98
N ILE A 371 -0.47 -19.60 12.05
CA ILE A 371 0.61 -19.28 12.97
C ILE A 371 1.90 -19.25 12.15
N ALA A 372 2.79 -18.31 12.43
CA ALA A 372 4.13 -18.24 11.87
C ALA A 372 5.15 -18.13 13.00
N ILE A 373 6.30 -18.78 12.85
CA ILE A 373 7.40 -18.74 13.81
C ILE A 373 8.60 -18.16 13.09
N ASP A 374 9.15 -17.10 13.63
CA ASP A 374 10.39 -16.48 13.17
C ASP A 374 11.55 -17.14 13.91
N GLY A 375 12.28 -18.06 13.26
CA GLY A 375 13.32 -18.83 13.94
C GLY A 375 14.47 -17.97 14.45
N ASN A 376 14.82 -16.91 13.72
CA ASN A 376 15.89 -15.98 14.07
C ASN A 376 15.70 -15.28 15.43
N ASN A 377 14.46 -15.14 15.90
CA ASN A 377 14.18 -14.51 17.19
C ASN A 377 13.16 -15.26 18.05
N ASN A 378 12.81 -16.50 17.67
CA ASN A 378 11.87 -17.38 18.34
C ASN A 378 10.49 -16.74 18.62
N LYS A 379 10.08 -15.75 17.81
CA LYS A 379 8.78 -15.09 17.97
C LYS A 379 7.69 -15.85 17.23
N VAL A 380 6.60 -16.11 17.94
CA VAL A 380 5.41 -16.76 17.40
C VAL A 380 4.34 -15.73 17.13
N PHE A 381 3.89 -15.64 15.89
CA PHE A 381 2.81 -14.76 15.45
C PHE A 381 1.56 -15.57 15.18
N SER A 382 0.46 -15.25 15.87
CA SER A 382 -0.81 -15.95 15.73
C SER A 382 -1.85 -15.04 15.11
N PHE A 383 -2.46 -15.48 14.01
CA PHE A 383 -3.44 -14.72 13.25
C PHE A 383 -4.83 -15.28 13.49
N TYR A 384 -5.80 -14.36 13.59
CA TYR A 384 -7.15 -14.69 14.04
C TYR A 384 -8.24 -14.31 13.04
N ARG A 385 -9.39 -14.99 13.15
CA ARG A 385 -10.59 -14.82 12.30
C ARG A 385 -11.21 -13.43 12.32
N ASN A 386 -10.86 -12.59 13.30
CA ASN A 386 -11.30 -11.20 13.41
C ASN A 386 -10.26 -10.20 12.88
N ASN A 387 -9.41 -10.63 11.95
CA ASN A 387 -8.33 -9.85 11.36
C ASN A 387 -7.31 -9.31 12.37
N LYS A 388 -7.09 -10.01 13.49
CA LYS A 388 -6.08 -9.62 14.48
C LYS A 388 -4.87 -10.55 14.46
N VAL A 389 -3.76 -10.05 14.98
CA VAL A 389 -2.52 -10.80 15.22
C VAL A 389 -2.01 -10.54 16.65
N SER A 390 -1.50 -11.57 17.31
CA SER A 390 -0.73 -11.45 18.57
C SER A 390 0.69 -11.99 18.38
N GLN A 391 1.56 -11.70 19.34
CA GLN A 391 2.93 -12.21 19.38
C GLN A 391 3.21 -12.89 20.73
N GLY A 392 3.91 -14.02 20.72
CA GLY A 392 4.35 -14.70 21.93
C GLY A 392 5.26 -15.90 21.65
N THR A 393 5.02 -17.00 22.36
CA THR A 393 5.73 -18.28 22.20
C THR A 393 4.78 -19.39 21.81
N THR A 394 5.33 -20.56 21.46
CA THR A 394 4.57 -21.78 21.18
C THR A 394 3.69 -22.23 22.35
N ALA A 395 4.05 -21.90 23.60
CA ALA A 395 3.25 -22.20 24.79
C ALA A 395 2.31 -21.04 25.21
N ASN A 396 2.53 -19.81 24.74
CA ASN A 396 1.69 -18.66 25.06
C ASN A 396 1.70 -17.67 23.89
N LEU A 397 0.66 -17.75 23.05
CA LEU A 397 0.56 -17.09 21.75
C LEU A 397 0.41 -15.56 21.82
N TYR A 398 0.36 -14.97 23.01
CA TYR A 398 0.17 -13.53 23.23
C TYR A 398 1.05 -12.97 24.34
N ARG A 399 2.11 -13.71 24.73
CA ARG A 399 3.03 -13.33 25.81
C ARG A 399 3.68 -11.97 25.59
N ASP A 400 4.10 -11.69 24.35
CA ASP A 400 5.01 -10.58 24.06
C ASP A 400 4.26 -9.34 23.60
N GLU A 401 3.23 -9.50 22.78
CA GLU A 401 2.43 -8.39 22.30
C GLU A 401 0.95 -8.76 22.24
N ALA A 402 0.13 -7.84 22.74
CA ALA A 402 -1.32 -7.92 22.66
C ALA A 402 -1.82 -7.84 21.20
N LEU A 403 -3.12 -8.09 21.03
CA LEU A 403 -3.78 -8.13 19.74
C LEU A 403 -3.67 -6.80 18.97
N ARG A 404 -3.23 -6.88 17.71
CA ARG A 404 -3.20 -5.76 16.75
C ARG A 404 -4.01 -6.10 15.50
N GLU A 405 -4.55 -5.09 14.85
CA GLU A 405 -5.22 -5.25 13.56
C GLU A 405 -4.23 -5.59 12.44
N VAL A 406 -4.60 -6.56 11.61
CA VAL A 406 -3.93 -6.91 10.35
C VAL A 406 -4.67 -6.22 9.23
N ILE A 407 -3.93 -5.46 8.43
CA ILE A 407 -4.49 -4.61 7.38
C ILE A 407 -3.76 -4.87 6.05
N THR A 408 -4.36 -4.41 4.96
CA THR A 408 -3.74 -4.47 3.63
C THR A 408 -3.09 -3.16 3.23
N GLY A 409 -1.96 -3.26 2.51
CA GLY A 409 -1.49 -2.25 1.56
C GLY A 409 -1.15 -0.86 2.10
N ARG A 410 -1.03 -0.68 3.43
CA ARG A 410 -0.66 0.62 4.00
C ARG A 410 0.81 0.95 3.88
#